data_AF-A0A3G9G9K3-F1
#
_entry.id   AF-A0A3G9G9K3-F1
#
_cell.length_a   1.000
_cell.length_b   1.000
_cell.length_c   1.000
_cell.angle_alpha   90.00
_cell.angle_beta   90.00
_cell.angle_gamma   90.00
#
_symmetry.space_group_name_H-M   'P 1'
#
loop_
_entity.id
_entity.type
_entity.pdbx_description
1 polymer ?
#
loop_
_entity_poly.entity_id
_entity_poly.type
_entity_poly.pdbx_seq_one_letter_code
_entity_poly.pdbx_strand_id
1 'polypeptide(L)' 'MSIDVKRGGPFGYEATSDAESCVTEAMRDLARWLYRQLEAEYTFQQSDALVDEAICANDYTFTADGRRFR' A
#
# COMPACT_ATOMS: atom_id res chain seq x y z
N MET A 1 -8.36 -4.69 16.27
CA MET A 1 -7.35 -3.73 16.76
C MET A 1 -7.95 -3.00 17.94
N SER A 2 -7.28 -3.00 19.09
CA SER A 2 -7.65 -2.21 20.27
C SER A 2 -6.69 -1.03 20.35
N ILE A 3 -7.22 0.17 20.50
CA ILE A 3 -6.46 1.42 20.58
C ILE A 3 -6.87 2.10 21.87
N ASP A 4 -5.90 2.37 22.74
CA ASP A 4 -6.06 3.17 23.96
C ASP A 4 -5.50 4.57 23.67
N VAL A 5 -6.31 5.61 23.88
CA VAL A 5 -5.90 6.99 23.62
C VAL A 5 -5.82 7.75 24.93
N LYS A 6 -4.62 8.29 25.20
CA LYS A 6 -4.34 9.09 26.40
C LYS A 6 -3.89 10.49 26.00
N ARG A 7 -4.37 11.50 26.75
CA ARG A 7 -3.91 12.87 26.59
C ARG A 7 -2.58 13.05 27.32
N GLY A 8 -1.51 13.33 26.58
CA GLY A 8 -0.21 13.66 27.16
C GLY A 8 -0.24 15.06 27.79
N GLY A 9 0.02 15.14 29.09
CA GLY A 9 0.12 16.41 29.82
C GLY A 9 0.69 16.23 31.22
N PRO A 10 1.20 17.31 31.85
CA PRO A 10 1.73 17.26 33.21
C PRO A 10 0.67 16.90 34.26
N PHE A 11 -0.60 17.07 33.90
CA PHE A 11 -1.74 16.61 34.66
C PHE A 11 -2.42 15.51 33.83
N GLY A 12 -2.67 14.35 34.44
CA GLY A 12 -3.22 13.16 33.77
C GLY A 12 -4.68 13.34 33.37
N TYR A 13 -4.95 14.19 32.39
CA TYR A 13 -6.28 14.40 31.84
C TYR A 13 -6.71 13.19 31.00
N GLU A 14 -8.00 12.87 31.06
CA GLU A 14 -8.58 11.88 30.15
C GLU A 14 -8.64 12.43 28.71
N ALA A 15 -8.59 11.50 27.75
CA ALA A 15 -8.88 11.84 26.37
C ALA A 15 -10.36 12.23 26.21
N THR A 16 -10.70 12.88 25.09
CA THR A 16 -12.11 13.11 24.78
C THR A 16 -12.81 11.77 24.56
N SER A 17 -14.10 11.68 24.88
CA SER A 17 -14.86 10.42 24.81
C SER A 17 -14.89 9.78 23.42
N ASP A 18 -14.65 10.56 22.37
CA ASP A 18 -14.62 10.15 20.98
C ASP A 18 -13.21 9.84 20.44
N ALA A 19 -12.15 10.13 21.19
CA ALA A 19 -10.78 10.09 20.70
C ALA A 19 -10.37 8.71 20.16
N GLU A 20 -10.69 7.64 20.89
CA GLU A 20 -10.37 6.27 20.47
C GLU A 20 -11.09 5.88 19.17
N SER A 21 -12.37 6.27 19.04
CA SER A 21 -13.17 6.02 17.84
C SER A 21 -12.62 6.80 16.65
N CYS A 22 -12.28 8.08 16.83
CA CYS A 22 -11.70 8.91 15.78
C CYS A 22 -10.36 8.36 15.26
N VAL A 23 -9.46 7.97 16.17
CA VAL A 23 -8.16 7.39 15.79
C VAL A 23 -8.37 6.03 15.11
N THR A 24 -9.28 5.20 15.61
CA THR A 24 -9.59 3.90 15.00
C THR A 24 -10.09 4.05 13.57
N GLU A 25 -11.01 4.98 13.30
CA GLU A 25 -11.50 5.23 11.95
C GLU A 25 -10.42 5.81 11.04
N ALA A 26 -9.61 6.77 11.53
CA ALA A 26 -8.50 7.32 10.76
C ALA A 26 -7.49 6.23 10.34
N MET A 27 -7.18 5.28 11.23
CA MET A 27 -6.29 4.16 10.92
C MET A 27 -6.92 3.19 9.91
N ARG A 28 -8.22 2.94 9.99
CA ARG A 28 -8.95 2.11 9.02
C ARG A 28 -8.97 2.75 7.64
N ASP A 29 -9.18 4.06 7.57
CA ASP A 29 -9.18 4.80 6.32
C ASP A 29 -7.79 4.85 5.69
N LEU A 30 -6.75 5.06 6.50
CA LEU A 30 -5.37 4.95 6.04
C LEU A 30 -5.07 3.56 5.50
N ALA A 31 -5.43 2.50 6.22
CA ALA A 31 -5.23 1.13 5.76
C ALA A 31 -5.94 0.89 4.42
N ARG A 32 -7.20 1.32 4.30
CA ARG A 32 -7.98 1.19 3.05
C ARG A 32 -7.35 1.95 1.90
N TRP A 33 -6.84 3.16 2.16
CA TRP A 33 -6.11 3.93 1.15
C TRP A 33 -4.84 3.22 0.70
N LEU A 34 -4.03 2.71 1.65
CA LEU A 34 -2.81 1.96 1.35
C LEU A 34 -3.09 0.72 0.50
N TYR A 35 -4.12 -0.04 0.84
CA TYR A 35 -4.50 -1.22 0.05
C TYR A 35 -4.87 -0.87 -1.39
N ARG A 36 -5.60 0.23 -1.60
CA ARG A 36 -5.93 0.70 -2.96
C ARG A 36 -4.69 1.14 -3.74
N GLN A 37 -3.73 1.79 -3.08
CA GLN A 37 -2.47 2.17 -3.74
C GLN A 37 -1.66 0.94 -4.12
N LEU A 38 -1.56 -0.06 -3.25
CA LEU A 38 -0.87 -1.32 -3.53
C LEU A 38 -1.51 -2.08 -4.71
N GLU A 39 -2.84 -2.12 -4.76
CA GLU A 39 -3.57 -2.76 -5.86
C GLU A 39 -3.37 -2.02 -7.20
N ALA A 40 -3.40 -0.69 -7.17
CA ALA A 40 -3.12 0.13 -8.35
C ALA A 40 -1.68 -0.08 -8.86
N GLU A 41 -0.71 -0.08 -7.94
CA GLU A 41 0.70 -0.32 -8.27
C GLU A 41 0.92 -1.74 -8.82
N TYR A 42 0.31 -2.76 -8.20
CA TYR A 42 0.37 -4.12 -8.71
C TYR A 42 -0.19 -4.22 -10.13
N THR A 43 -1.33 -3.57 -10.39
CA THR A 43 -1.95 -3.51 -11.72
C THR A 43 -1.02 -2.82 -12.72
N PHE A 44 -0.39 -1.72 -12.32
CA PHE A 44 0.56 -1.00 -13.15
C PHE A 44 1.81 -1.83 -13.46
N GLN A 45 2.37 -2.53 -12.47
CA GLN A 45 3.52 -3.42 -12.66
C GLN A 45 3.25 -4.58 -13.60
N GLN A 46 1.99 -5.01 -13.69
CA GLN A 46 1.55 -6.05 -14.62
C GLN A 46 1.06 -5.50 -15.96
N SER A 47 1.08 -4.17 -16.16
CA SER A 47 0.69 -3.59 -17.43
C SER A 47 1.69 -3.95 -18.53
N ASP A 48 1.17 -4.15 -19.74
CA ASP A 48 1.98 -4.47 -20.91
C ASP A 48 3.13 -3.47 -21.11
N ALA A 49 2.86 -2.18 -20.89
CA ALA A 49 3.86 -1.12 -21.03
C ALA A 49 5.06 -1.29 -20.09
N LEU A 50 4.83 -1.60 -18.81
CA LEU A 50 5.93 -1.78 -17.85
C LEU A 50 6.63 -3.12 -18.08
N VAL A 51 5.89 -4.16 -18.46
CA VAL A 51 6.45 -5.47 -18.81
C VAL A 51 7.38 -5.34 -20.03
N ASP A 52 6.95 -4.61 -21.06
CA ASP A 52 7.75 -4.33 -22.26
C ASP A 52 9.00 -3.52 -21.91
N GLU A 53 8.87 -2.48 -21.08
CA GLU A 53 10.00 -1.69 -20.59
C GLU A 53 10.99 -2.58 -19.83
N ALA A 54 10.51 -3.44 -18.93
CA ALA A 54 11.35 -4.35 -18.16
C ALA A 54 12.05 -5.40 -19.04
N ILE A 55 11.39 -5.90 -20.08
CA ILE A 55 11.99 -6.81 -21.07
C ILE A 55 13.13 -6.10 -21.80
N CYS A 56 12.90 -4.87 -22.26
CA CYS A 56 13.90 -4.06 -22.94
C CYS A 56 15.09 -3.73 -22.03
N ALA A 57 14.83 -3.29 -20.80
CA ALA A 57 15.87 -2.88 -19.85
C ALA A 57 16.81 -4.01 -19.43
N ASN A 58 16.36 -5.26 -19.54
CA ASN A 58 17.15 -6.44 -19.20
C ASN A 58 17.69 -7.18 -20.44
N ASP A 59 17.57 -6.59 -21.64
CA ASP A 59 17.99 -7.18 -22.92
C ASP A 59 17.47 -8.61 -23.13
N TYR A 60 16.25 -8.90 -22.65
CA TYR A 60 15.66 -10.22 -22.80
C TYR A 60 15.18 -10.44 -24.24
N THR A 61 15.57 -11.58 -24.81
CA THR A 61 15.16 -12.00 -26.14
C THR A 61 14.35 -13.31 -26.08
N PHE A 62 13.37 -13.42 -26.97
CA PHE A 62 12.42 -14.53 -26.99
C PHE A 62 12.24 -15.07 -28.42
N THR A 63 11.94 -16.36 -28.54
CA THR A 63 11.51 -16.98 -29.79
C THR A 63 10.11 -16.49 -30.18
N ALA A 64 9.68 -16.75 -31.42
CA ALA A 64 8.32 -16.41 -31.87
C ALA A 64 7.21 -17.06 -31.02
N ASP A 65 7.50 -18.20 -30.37
CA ASP A 65 6.60 -18.88 -29.44
C ASP A 65 6.70 -18.36 -27.98
N GLY A 66 7.44 -17.28 -27.74
CA GLY A 66 7.58 -16.65 -26.42
C GLY A 66 8.54 -17.36 -25.45
N ARG A 67 9.39 -18.27 -25.94
CA ARG A 67 10.39 -18.95 -25.09
C ARG A 67 11.68 -18.16 -25.06
N ARG A 68 12.36 -18.11 -23.92
CA ARG A 68 13.71 -17.54 -23.86
C ARG A 68 14.71 -18.39 -24.63
N PHE A 69 15.67 -17.72 -25.27
CA PHE A 69 16.90 -18.36 -25.71
C PHE A 69 17.72 -18.68 -24.46
N ARG A 70 17.78 -19.96 -24.09
CA ARG A 70 18.57 -20.45 -22.95
C ARG A 70 20.02 -20.63 -23.36
#